data_AF-A0A8J2IMX9-F1
#
_entry.id   AF-A0A8J2IMX9-F1
#
_cell.length_a   1.000
_cell.length_b   1.000
_cell.length_c   1.000
_cell.angle_alpha   90.00
_cell.angle_beta   90.00
_cell.angle_gamma   90.00
#
_symmetry.space_group_name_H-M   'P 1'
#
loop_
_entity.id
_entity.type
_entity.pdbx_description
1 polymer ?
#
loop_
_entity_poly.entity_id
_entity_poly.type
_entity_poly.pdbx_seq_one_letter_code
_entity_poly.pdbx_strand_id
1 'polypeptide(L)'
;MTESTVLQKFDSLIEQNLVFYDEEQQIIEHVDNGLKFQFILTSALSKKPTFQTNAPKPERHINILARNRDGSDIETADYEMCRVGETHFLAANKFCYARPHLMLLTLDGHKRQYQALNLDDWQALHSVLRGQTDDYVAFYNCGQDGGCSRLHKHMQLIPKPKDSFAAFLDEEDGVEPSVPFQWFYHRFDSANVTPEDLFGIYNELLQKATAVGAGLSENATRLPHGAAIPHNILVTNKWMVVLPRRRAAVNKEAGANALGMIGVIAVATQKEIDNCINIGPSKALGELGVPKKALTT
;
A
#
# COMPACT_ATOMS: atom_id res chain seq x y z
N MET A 1 -3.65 -5.04 20.43
CA MET A 1 -4.35 -3.80 20.80
C MET A 1 -5.75 -3.88 20.21
N THR A 2 -6.77 -3.38 20.89
CA THR A 2 -8.10 -3.22 20.30
C THR A 2 -8.07 -2.06 19.29
N GLU A 3 -8.97 -2.09 18.32
CA GLU A 3 -9.17 -0.98 17.37
C GLU A 3 -9.30 0.38 18.05
N SER A 4 -10.13 0.47 19.09
CA SER A 4 -10.33 1.71 19.84
C SER A 4 -9.02 2.27 20.40
N THR A 5 -8.12 1.42 20.92
CA THR A 5 -6.81 1.87 21.40
C THR A 5 -5.89 2.33 20.28
N VAL A 6 -5.93 1.68 19.11
CA VAL A 6 -5.16 2.09 17.94
C VAL A 6 -5.63 3.46 17.47
N LEU A 7 -6.94 3.67 17.32
CA LEU A 7 -7.52 4.93 16.88
C LEU A 7 -7.20 6.08 17.86
N GLN A 8 -7.40 5.87 19.17
CA GLN A 8 -7.08 6.88 20.18
C GLN A 8 -5.60 7.30 20.16
N LYS A 9 -4.68 6.34 20.01
CA LYS A 9 -3.25 6.65 19.86
C LYS A 9 -2.98 7.42 18.58
N PHE A 10 -3.60 7.04 17.47
CA PHE A 10 -3.45 7.73 16.19
C PHE A 10 -3.93 9.19 16.28
N ASP A 11 -5.09 9.43 16.90
CA ASP A 11 -5.62 10.77 17.14
C ASP A 11 -4.70 11.62 18.00
N SER A 12 -4.16 11.05 19.08
CA SER A 12 -3.21 11.76 19.93
C SER A 12 -1.94 12.16 19.17
N LEU A 13 -1.48 11.35 18.21
CA LEU A 13 -0.34 11.70 17.35
C LEU A 13 -0.68 12.86 16.39
N ILE A 14 -1.94 12.99 15.95
CA ILE A 14 -2.41 14.14 15.16
C ILE A 14 -2.43 15.40 16.04
N GLU A 15 -3.02 15.32 17.23
CA GLU A 15 -3.08 16.44 18.20
C GLU A 15 -1.68 16.97 18.55
N GLN A 16 -0.69 16.08 18.64
CA GLN A 16 0.71 16.40 18.92
C GLN A 16 1.50 16.91 17.69
N ASN A 17 0.86 16.99 16.51
CA ASN A 17 1.49 17.34 15.22
C ASN A 17 2.66 16.40 14.82
N LEU A 18 2.61 15.15 15.26
CA LEU A 18 3.58 14.11 14.89
C LEU A 18 3.15 13.37 13.62
N VAL A 19 1.84 13.24 13.43
CA VAL A 19 1.17 12.69 12.25
C VAL A 19 0.33 13.79 11.61
N PHE A 20 0.35 13.85 10.28
CA PHE A 20 -0.45 14.81 9.51
C PHE A 20 -1.62 14.09 8.85
N TYR A 21 -2.82 14.53 9.20
CA TYR A 21 -4.08 14.12 8.61
C TYR A 21 -4.87 15.40 8.27
N ASP A 22 -5.61 15.37 7.18
CA ASP A 22 -6.45 16.48 6.74
C ASP A 22 -7.91 16.10 6.92
N GLU A 23 -8.59 16.73 7.87
CA GLU A 23 -10.01 16.49 8.13
C GLU A 23 -10.92 17.03 7.02
N GLU A 24 -10.42 18.00 6.24
CA GLU A 24 -11.13 18.68 5.15
C GLU A 24 -10.79 18.09 3.77
N GLN A 25 -10.19 16.90 3.73
CA GLN A 25 -9.85 16.24 2.47
C GLN A 25 -11.10 15.96 1.61
N GLN A 26 -10.94 16.09 0.30
CA GLN A 26 -12.04 15.90 -0.66
C GLN A 26 -11.87 14.60 -1.44
N ILE A 27 -12.97 13.88 -1.65
CA ILE A 27 -13.02 12.76 -2.58
C ILE A 27 -13.63 13.26 -3.88
N ILE A 28 -12.85 13.21 -4.95
CA ILE A 28 -13.26 13.59 -6.30
C ILE A 28 -13.38 12.31 -7.12
N GLU A 29 -14.59 12.00 -7.58
CA GLU A 29 -14.85 10.82 -8.40
C GLU A 29 -14.67 11.11 -9.89
N HIS A 30 -14.12 10.16 -10.63
CA HIS A 30 -13.96 10.25 -12.07
C HIS A 30 -14.17 8.87 -12.70
N VAL A 31 -14.87 8.80 -13.83
CA VAL A 31 -15.06 7.54 -14.56
C VAL A 31 -14.29 7.60 -15.87
N ASP A 32 -13.40 6.63 -16.08
CA ASP A 32 -12.66 6.45 -17.32
C ASP A 32 -12.76 4.98 -17.76
N ASN A 33 -13.14 4.74 -19.01
CA ASN A 33 -13.34 3.39 -19.58
C ASN A 33 -14.18 2.43 -18.71
N GLY A 34 -15.22 2.95 -18.04
CA GLY A 34 -16.09 2.17 -17.15
C GLY A 34 -15.50 1.87 -15.78
N LEU A 35 -14.30 2.35 -15.47
CA LEU A 35 -13.65 2.23 -14.17
C LEU A 35 -13.86 3.51 -13.36
N LYS A 36 -14.36 3.39 -12.12
CA LYS A 36 -14.60 4.50 -11.20
C LYS A 36 -13.36 4.76 -10.33
N PHE A 37 -12.71 5.89 -10.54
CA PHE A 37 -11.57 6.37 -9.76
C PHE A 37 -12.04 7.30 -8.65
N GLN A 38 -11.37 7.22 -7.50
CA GLN A 38 -11.52 8.11 -6.35
C GLN A 38 -10.19 8.83 -6.12
N PHE A 39 -10.18 10.14 -6.34
CA PHE A 39 -9.06 11.00 -6.00
C PHE A 39 -9.26 11.60 -4.61
N ILE A 40 -8.38 11.27 -3.67
CA ILE A 40 -8.39 11.85 -2.32
C ILE A 40 -7.44 13.05 -2.33
N LEU A 41 -8.00 14.26 -2.44
CA LEU A 41 -7.26 15.51 -2.39
C LEU A 41 -7.03 15.90 -0.93
N THR A 42 -5.76 15.89 -0.49
CA THR A 42 -5.40 16.12 0.91
C THR A 42 -4.13 16.96 1.06
N SER A 43 -4.19 17.96 1.95
CA SER A 43 -3.04 18.79 2.30
C SER A 43 -1.98 18.05 3.11
N ALA A 44 -2.31 16.90 3.70
CA ALA A 44 -1.36 16.06 4.44
C ALA A 44 -0.20 15.59 3.55
N LEU A 45 -0.47 15.37 2.25
CA LEU A 45 0.55 14.96 1.29
C LEU A 45 1.48 16.10 0.89
N SER A 46 1.01 17.34 0.89
CA SER A 46 1.83 18.54 0.61
C SER A 46 2.94 18.75 1.66
N LYS A 47 2.78 18.19 2.86
CA LYS A 47 3.78 18.25 3.94
C LYS A 47 4.89 17.21 3.77
N LYS A 48 4.75 16.25 2.83
CA LYS A 48 5.82 15.29 2.54
C LYS A 48 7.05 16.07 2.05
N PRO A 49 8.23 15.84 2.64
CA PRO A 49 9.44 16.44 2.10
C PRO A 49 9.63 15.93 0.68
N THR A 50 9.53 16.84 -0.29
CA THR A 50 10.05 16.58 -1.63
C THR A 50 11.57 16.63 -1.53
N PHE A 51 12.28 15.96 -2.43
CA PHE A 51 13.75 16.03 -2.50
C PHE A 51 14.30 17.47 -2.60
N GLN A 52 13.44 18.47 -2.85
CA GLN A 52 13.78 19.88 -3.00
C GLN A 52 13.55 20.74 -1.74
N THR A 53 12.76 20.29 -0.77
CA THR A 53 12.44 21.09 0.44
C THR A 53 13.24 20.61 1.64
N ASN A 54 14.53 20.98 1.69
CA ASN A 54 15.34 20.88 2.91
C ASN A 54 14.91 21.98 3.90
N ALA A 55 13.75 21.82 4.54
CA ALA A 55 13.39 22.65 5.69
C ALA A 55 14.12 22.11 6.95
N PRO A 56 14.74 22.97 7.77
CA PRO A 56 15.35 22.55 9.04
C PRO A 56 14.29 21.90 9.94
N LYS A 57 14.58 20.71 10.46
CA LYS A 57 13.71 20.09 11.48
C LYS A 57 13.91 20.83 12.82
N PRO A 58 12.84 21.23 13.52
CA PRO A 58 12.98 21.81 14.86
C PRO A 58 13.59 20.79 15.82
N GLU A 59 14.58 21.24 16.61
CA GLU A 59 15.17 20.45 17.68
C GLU A 59 14.13 20.22 18.80
N ARG A 60 13.87 18.96 19.12
CA ARG A 60 13.09 18.56 20.30
C ARG A 60 13.88 17.52 21.09
N HIS A 61 13.53 17.35 22.36
CA HIS A 61 14.10 16.32 23.24
C HIS A 61 13.72 14.93 22.70
N ILE A 62 14.66 14.25 22.07
CA ILE A 62 14.43 13.06 21.25
C ILE A 62 14.95 11.81 21.95
N ASN A 63 14.18 10.73 21.87
CA ASN A 63 14.61 9.41 22.27
C ASN A 63 15.67 8.89 21.28
N ILE A 64 16.95 9.04 21.64
CA ILE A 64 18.11 8.86 20.74
C ILE A 64 18.18 7.44 20.16
N LEU A 65 17.62 6.43 20.84
CA LEU A 65 17.64 5.03 20.42
C LEU A 65 16.69 4.70 19.27
N ALA A 66 15.59 5.45 19.12
CA ALA A 66 14.62 5.21 18.06
C ALA A 66 14.93 6.03 16.79
N ARG A 67 15.91 6.94 16.88
CA ARG A 67 16.23 7.95 15.87
C ARG A 67 16.95 7.44 14.62
N ASN A 68 17.23 6.14 14.55
CA ASN A 68 17.77 5.41 13.39
C ASN A 68 17.81 3.91 13.73
N ARG A 69 16.70 3.21 13.53
CA ARG A 69 16.71 1.74 13.53
C ARG A 69 17.72 1.27 12.49
N ASP A 70 18.73 0.50 12.90
CA ASP A 70 19.80 0.07 11.99
C ASP A 70 19.22 -0.59 10.74
N GLY A 71 19.75 -0.21 9.57
CA GLY A 71 19.26 -0.64 8.26
C GLY A 71 18.01 0.07 7.72
N SER A 72 17.23 0.76 8.56
CA SER A 72 15.97 1.41 8.20
C SER A 72 16.18 2.77 7.52
N ASP A 73 15.44 3.03 6.44
CA ASP A 73 15.32 4.35 5.80
C ASP A 73 14.02 5.08 6.22
N ILE A 74 13.31 4.55 7.22
CA ILE A 74 12.07 5.09 7.79
C ILE A 74 12.34 5.50 9.24
N GLU A 75 12.11 6.77 9.55
CA GLU A 75 12.30 7.34 10.89
C GLU A 75 10.96 7.32 11.65
N THR A 76 10.78 6.37 12.57
CA THR A 76 9.50 6.11 13.26
C THR A 76 9.45 6.56 14.71
N ALA A 77 10.54 7.07 15.30
CA ALA A 77 10.72 7.23 16.75
C ALA A 77 9.53 7.80 17.53
N ASP A 78 8.89 8.83 16.98
CA ASP A 78 7.86 9.59 17.68
C ASP A 78 6.44 9.08 17.43
N TYR A 79 6.26 8.08 16.57
CA TYR A 79 4.94 7.61 16.13
C TYR A 79 4.84 6.08 16.01
N GLU A 80 5.70 5.34 16.71
CA GLU A 80 5.52 3.92 17.01
C GLU A 80 4.39 3.73 18.03
N MET A 81 3.52 2.76 17.79
CA MET A 81 2.30 2.53 18.58
C MET A 81 2.42 1.31 19.49
N CYS A 82 2.96 0.19 18.99
CA CYS A 82 3.26 -1.02 19.75
C CYS A 82 4.15 -2.01 18.97
N ARG A 83 4.71 -3.00 19.67
CA ARG A 83 5.26 -4.20 19.05
C ARG A 83 4.15 -5.15 18.58
N VAL A 84 4.44 -5.93 17.56
CA VAL A 84 3.58 -6.96 16.99
C VAL A 84 4.39 -8.25 16.91
N GLY A 85 4.22 -9.10 17.92
CA GLY A 85 5.08 -10.28 18.12
C GLY A 85 6.56 -9.93 18.27
N GLU A 86 7.41 -10.87 17.89
CA GLU A 86 8.88 -10.74 18.00
C GLU A 86 9.55 -10.16 16.75
N THR A 87 8.82 -9.98 15.66
CA THR A 87 9.39 -9.64 14.35
C THR A 87 8.93 -8.30 13.79
N HIS A 88 7.85 -7.71 14.32
CA HIS A 88 7.25 -6.50 13.76
C HIS A 88 6.88 -5.45 14.81
N PHE A 89 6.60 -4.23 14.34
CA PHE A 89 6.00 -3.17 15.12
C PHE A 89 5.03 -2.35 14.26
N LEU A 90 4.04 -1.76 14.92
CA LEU A 90 3.04 -0.90 14.31
C LEU A 90 3.42 0.56 14.56
N ALA A 91 3.39 1.37 13.53
CA ALA A 91 3.55 2.82 13.57
C ALA A 91 2.41 3.50 12.80
N ALA A 92 2.11 4.75 13.12
CA ALA A 92 1.27 5.56 12.25
C ALA A 92 2.04 5.92 10.96
N ASN A 93 1.35 6.04 9.83
CA ASN A 93 1.93 6.77 8.71
C ASN A 93 2.05 8.25 9.13
N LYS A 94 3.11 8.93 8.72
CA LYS A 94 3.28 10.35 9.07
C LYS A 94 2.43 11.28 8.21
N PHE A 95 2.12 10.86 6.98
CA PHE A 95 1.42 11.68 5.98
C PHE A 95 0.22 10.89 5.47
N CYS A 96 -0.86 10.96 6.23
CA CYS A 96 -2.02 10.10 6.13
C CYS A 96 -3.12 10.72 5.27
N TYR A 97 -3.80 9.88 4.50
CA TYR A 97 -5.06 10.21 3.81
C TYR A 97 -6.22 9.32 4.29
N ALA A 98 -5.98 8.54 5.34
CA ALA A 98 -6.96 7.69 5.99
C ALA A 98 -6.76 7.74 7.50
N ARG A 99 -7.84 7.47 8.25
CA ARG A 99 -7.85 7.50 9.71
C ARG A 99 -8.39 6.16 10.26
N PRO A 100 -7.53 5.31 10.86
CA PRO A 100 -6.07 5.44 10.93
C PRO A 100 -5.39 4.99 9.62
N HIS A 101 -4.24 5.57 9.31
CA HIS A 101 -3.32 5.02 8.29
C HIS A 101 -2.08 4.50 8.99
N LEU A 102 -1.90 3.19 8.96
CA LEU A 102 -0.91 2.49 9.74
C LEU A 102 0.18 1.91 8.85
N MET A 103 1.35 1.68 9.44
CA MET A 103 2.47 0.95 8.87
C MET A 103 2.84 -0.20 9.81
N LEU A 104 2.90 -1.42 9.28
CA LEU A 104 3.40 -2.60 9.96
C LEU A 104 4.80 -2.90 9.42
N LEU A 105 5.83 -2.56 10.20
CA LEU A 105 7.23 -2.66 9.80
C LEU A 105 7.92 -3.85 10.46
N THR A 106 8.89 -4.42 9.77
CA THR A 106 9.81 -5.39 10.38
C THR A 106 10.66 -4.71 11.47
N LEU A 107 10.98 -5.41 12.55
CA LEU A 107 11.91 -4.90 13.57
C LEU A 107 13.36 -4.85 13.06
N ASP A 108 13.71 -5.76 12.15
CA ASP A 108 14.98 -5.76 11.44
C ASP A 108 14.93 -4.77 10.26
N GLY A 109 15.60 -3.62 10.42
CA GLY A 109 15.66 -2.57 9.40
C GLY A 109 16.34 -2.99 8.11
N HIS A 110 17.07 -4.11 8.08
CA HIS A 110 17.73 -4.63 6.89
C HIS A 110 16.82 -5.48 6.01
N LYS A 111 15.61 -5.84 6.47
CA LYS A 111 14.61 -6.46 5.60
C LYS A 111 14.18 -5.46 4.55
N ARG A 112 14.12 -5.93 3.30
CA ARG A 112 13.93 -5.03 2.15
C ARG A 112 12.57 -5.16 1.51
N GLN A 113 12.08 -4.04 1.02
CA GLN A 113 10.79 -3.89 0.37
C GLN A 113 10.69 -4.62 -0.97
N TYR A 114 11.78 -5.17 -1.50
CA TYR A 114 11.79 -6.03 -2.69
C TYR A 114 11.79 -7.54 -2.35
N GLN A 115 11.76 -7.90 -1.06
CA GLN A 115 11.65 -9.29 -0.62
C GLN A 115 10.17 -9.70 -0.58
N ALA A 116 9.86 -10.92 -1.03
CA ALA A 116 8.51 -11.48 -0.88
C ALA A 116 8.07 -11.48 0.59
N LEU A 117 6.76 -11.37 0.85
CA LEU A 117 6.22 -11.57 2.20
C LEU A 117 6.44 -13.03 2.64
N ASN A 118 6.99 -13.21 3.84
CA ASN A 118 7.24 -14.50 4.47
C ASN A 118 6.22 -14.78 5.57
N LEU A 119 6.32 -15.94 6.22
CA LEU A 119 5.37 -16.33 7.25
C LEU A 119 5.32 -15.35 8.44
N ASP A 120 6.45 -14.76 8.86
CA ASP A 120 6.48 -13.79 9.96
C ASP A 120 5.66 -12.53 9.62
N ASP A 121 5.72 -12.07 8.36
CA ASP A 121 4.93 -10.93 7.89
C ASP A 121 3.42 -11.25 7.99
N TRP A 122 3.02 -12.45 7.55
CA TRP A 122 1.61 -12.89 7.60
C TRP A 122 1.11 -13.11 9.02
N GLN A 123 1.94 -13.66 9.92
CA GLN A 123 1.60 -13.81 11.33
C GLN A 123 1.40 -12.44 12.00
N ALA A 124 2.28 -11.48 11.72
CA ALA A 124 2.15 -10.13 12.23
C ALA A 124 0.89 -9.44 11.70
N LEU A 125 0.66 -9.49 10.38
CA LEU A 125 -0.52 -8.89 9.77
C LEU A 125 -1.82 -9.50 10.28
N HIS A 126 -1.91 -10.84 10.32
CA HIS A 126 -3.08 -11.55 10.82
C HIS A 126 -3.42 -11.15 12.27
N SER A 127 -2.40 -10.99 13.12
CA SER A 127 -2.59 -10.54 14.51
C SER A 127 -3.16 -9.11 14.62
N VAL A 128 -2.81 -8.23 13.67
CA VAL A 128 -3.34 -6.85 13.62
C VAL A 128 -4.78 -6.84 13.11
N LEU A 129 -5.06 -7.57 12.01
CA LEU A 129 -6.39 -7.61 11.38
C LEU A 129 -7.44 -8.26 12.28
N ARG A 130 -7.12 -9.35 13.00
CA ARG A 130 -8.03 -9.99 13.97
C ARG A 130 -8.39 -9.08 15.16
N GLY A 131 -7.59 -8.05 15.43
CA GLY A 131 -7.84 -7.07 16.49
C GLY A 131 -8.72 -5.90 16.06
N GLN A 132 -9.11 -5.81 14.78
CA GLN A 132 -9.96 -4.76 14.25
C GLN A 132 -11.40 -5.24 14.08
N THR A 133 -12.35 -4.35 14.37
CA THR A 133 -13.79 -4.54 14.16
C THR A 133 -14.24 -4.01 12.80
N ASP A 134 -13.61 -2.95 12.29
CA ASP A 134 -13.88 -2.41 10.97
C ASP A 134 -13.17 -3.20 9.86
N ASP A 135 -13.68 -3.07 8.64
CA ASP A 135 -13.11 -3.71 7.45
C ASP A 135 -11.85 -2.93 7.02
N TYR A 136 -10.66 -3.48 7.26
CA TYR A 136 -9.39 -2.92 6.81
C TYR A 136 -8.94 -3.56 5.49
N VAL A 137 -8.20 -2.79 4.71
CA VAL A 137 -7.33 -3.32 3.66
C VAL A 137 -5.88 -3.09 4.07
N ALA A 138 -5.12 -4.17 4.11
CA ALA A 138 -3.67 -4.12 4.19
C ALA A 138 -3.09 -4.20 2.79
N PHE A 139 -1.99 -3.50 2.54
CA PHE A 139 -1.34 -3.50 1.24
C PHE A 139 0.18 -3.45 1.33
N TYR A 140 0.80 -4.04 0.31
CA TYR A 140 2.25 -4.12 0.16
C TYR A 140 2.66 -3.64 -1.24
N ASN A 141 3.68 -2.80 -1.30
CA ASN A 141 4.27 -2.31 -2.55
C ASN A 141 5.65 -2.93 -2.68
N CYS A 142 5.79 -4.03 -3.42
CA CYS A 142 7.04 -4.78 -3.52
C CYS A 142 7.98 -4.15 -4.56
N GLY A 143 9.13 -3.65 -4.11
CA GLY A 143 10.18 -3.09 -4.95
C GLY A 143 9.85 -1.72 -5.57
N GLN A 144 10.87 -1.11 -6.19
CA GLN A 144 10.78 0.23 -6.77
C GLN A 144 9.65 0.33 -7.79
N ASP A 145 9.61 -0.57 -8.78
CA ASP A 145 8.58 -0.57 -9.82
C ASP A 145 7.19 -0.96 -9.27
N GLY A 146 7.12 -1.54 -8.06
CA GLY A 146 5.87 -1.77 -7.33
C GLY A 146 5.30 -0.53 -6.67
N GLY A 147 6.00 0.61 -6.74
CA GLY A 147 5.59 1.88 -6.15
C GLY A 147 5.96 2.05 -4.68
N CYS A 148 7.01 1.36 -4.20
CA CYS A 148 7.50 1.62 -2.85
C CYS A 148 8.21 2.97 -2.74
N SER A 149 7.93 3.71 -1.67
CA SER A 149 8.63 4.97 -1.37
C SER A 149 9.84 4.80 -0.45
N ARG A 150 9.93 3.66 0.24
CA ARG A 150 10.94 3.34 1.26
C ARG A 150 11.40 1.89 1.13
N LEU A 151 12.64 1.62 1.48
CA LEU A 151 13.29 0.31 1.29
C LEU A 151 13.16 -0.63 2.49
N HIS A 152 13.03 -0.12 3.72
CA HIS A 152 12.76 -0.96 4.87
C HIS A 152 11.40 -1.65 4.69
N LYS A 153 11.36 -2.97 4.88
CA LYS A 153 10.17 -3.79 4.65
C LYS A 153 8.99 -3.36 5.55
N HIS A 154 7.89 -3.01 4.91
CA HIS A 154 6.66 -2.61 5.59
C HIS A 154 5.42 -2.89 4.75
N MET A 155 4.34 -3.26 5.45
CA MET A 155 2.97 -3.22 4.95
C MET A 155 2.27 -1.96 5.45
N GLN A 156 1.21 -1.55 4.79
CA GLN A 156 0.36 -0.44 5.21
C GLN A 156 -1.06 -0.92 5.42
N LEU A 157 -1.79 -0.31 6.34
CA LEU A 157 -3.19 -0.64 6.63
C LEU A 157 -4.01 0.63 6.71
N ILE A 158 -5.19 0.62 6.09
CA ILE A 158 -6.19 1.68 6.19
C ILE A 158 -7.59 1.06 6.29
N PRO A 159 -8.59 1.79 6.81
CA PRO A 159 -9.99 1.46 6.56
C PRO A 159 -10.22 1.22 5.07
N LYS A 160 -10.88 0.11 4.75
CA LYS A 160 -11.09 -0.31 3.36
C LYS A 160 -11.90 0.76 2.62
N PRO A 161 -11.37 1.32 1.51
CA PRO A 161 -12.12 2.24 0.69
C PRO A 161 -13.37 1.57 0.11
N LYS A 162 -14.48 2.31 0.06
CA LYS A 162 -15.69 1.88 -0.65
C LYS A 162 -15.46 2.01 -2.15
N ASP A 163 -16.16 1.21 -2.96
CA ASP A 163 -16.20 1.32 -4.42
C ASP A 163 -14.84 1.28 -5.15
N SER A 164 -13.83 0.60 -4.59
CA SER A 164 -12.59 0.31 -5.32
C SER A 164 -12.83 -0.72 -6.42
N PHE A 165 -11.88 -0.87 -7.37
CA PHE A 165 -11.99 -1.92 -8.39
C PHE A 165 -12.06 -3.32 -7.79
N ALA A 166 -11.50 -3.54 -6.60
CA ALA A 166 -11.54 -4.83 -5.91
C ALA A 166 -12.84 -5.05 -5.11
N ALA A 167 -13.75 -4.07 -5.05
CA ALA A 167 -15.01 -4.17 -4.28
C ALA A 167 -15.92 -5.30 -4.77
N PHE A 168 -15.81 -5.72 -6.04
CA PHE A 168 -16.52 -6.90 -6.53
C PHE A 168 -16.17 -8.18 -5.75
N LEU A 169 -15.02 -8.23 -5.06
CA LEU A 169 -14.63 -9.39 -4.25
C LEU A 169 -15.36 -9.47 -2.91
N ASP A 170 -16.07 -8.42 -2.50
CA ASP A 170 -16.80 -8.39 -1.23
C ASP A 170 -18.16 -9.11 -1.31
N GLU A 171 -18.71 -9.25 -2.52
CA GLU A 171 -20.04 -9.79 -2.81
C GLU A 171 -19.94 -11.07 -3.64
N GLU A 172 -20.76 -12.09 -3.32
CA GLU A 172 -20.72 -13.40 -3.99
C GLU A 172 -20.88 -13.27 -5.52
N ASP A 173 -21.86 -12.47 -5.96
CA ASP A 173 -22.18 -12.21 -7.37
C ASP A 173 -21.48 -10.97 -7.95
N GLY A 174 -20.44 -10.46 -7.29
CA GLY A 174 -19.70 -9.29 -7.77
C GLY A 174 -19.05 -9.53 -9.14
N VAL A 175 -19.25 -8.60 -10.06
CA VAL A 175 -18.72 -8.68 -11.44
C VAL A 175 -17.31 -8.07 -11.49
N GLU A 176 -16.32 -8.85 -11.94
CA GLU A 176 -14.96 -8.36 -12.13
C GLU A 176 -14.94 -7.18 -13.13
N PRO A 177 -14.39 -6.01 -12.76
CA PRO A 177 -14.26 -4.90 -13.69
C PRO A 177 -13.24 -5.21 -14.79
N SER A 178 -13.46 -4.65 -15.98
CA SER A 178 -12.54 -4.77 -17.11
C SER A 178 -11.30 -3.89 -16.92
N VAL A 179 -10.37 -4.32 -16.08
CA VAL A 179 -9.10 -3.62 -15.83
C VAL A 179 -8.08 -3.87 -16.96
N PRO A 180 -7.24 -2.86 -17.30
CA PRO A 180 -6.27 -2.94 -18.42
C PRO A 180 -4.97 -3.69 -18.08
N PHE A 181 -4.91 -4.36 -16.93
CA PHE A 181 -3.74 -5.08 -16.42
C PHE A 181 -4.12 -6.44 -15.86
N GLN A 182 -3.13 -7.29 -15.65
CA GLN A 182 -3.22 -8.57 -14.96
C GLN A 182 -3.28 -8.34 -13.46
N TRP A 183 -4.18 -9.04 -12.80
CA TRP A 183 -4.20 -9.24 -11.36
C TRP A 183 -4.67 -10.66 -11.08
N PHE A 184 -4.28 -11.19 -9.94
CA PHE A 184 -4.68 -12.51 -9.49
C PHE A 184 -5.26 -12.37 -8.11
N TYR A 185 -6.38 -13.01 -7.86
CA TYR A 185 -7.07 -12.88 -6.60
C TYR A 185 -7.62 -14.21 -6.10
N HIS A 186 -7.89 -14.24 -4.80
CA HIS A 186 -8.48 -15.39 -4.12
C HIS A 186 -9.46 -14.86 -3.07
N ARG A 187 -10.70 -15.34 -3.10
CA ARG A 187 -11.69 -15.11 -2.04
C ARG A 187 -11.53 -16.20 -1.00
N PHE A 188 -11.58 -15.83 0.28
CA PHE A 188 -11.44 -16.77 1.36
C PHE A 188 -12.77 -17.49 1.62
N ASP A 189 -12.75 -18.82 1.60
CA ASP A 189 -13.93 -19.65 1.82
C ASP A 189 -14.34 -19.71 3.31
N SER A 190 -13.49 -19.23 4.21
CA SER A 190 -13.72 -19.28 5.65
C SER A 190 -13.29 -17.99 6.35
N ALA A 191 -14.01 -17.63 7.42
CA ALA A 191 -13.67 -16.49 8.28
C ALA A 191 -12.44 -16.74 9.18
N ASN A 192 -11.86 -17.95 9.16
CA ASN A 192 -10.74 -18.36 10.01
C ASN A 192 -9.51 -18.75 9.18
N VAL A 193 -9.15 -17.95 8.19
CA VAL A 193 -7.90 -18.13 7.44
C VAL A 193 -6.72 -17.97 8.39
N THR A 194 -5.83 -18.96 8.42
CA THR A 194 -4.62 -18.92 9.26
C THR A 194 -3.48 -18.15 8.57
N PRO A 195 -2.46 -17.68 9.31
CA PRO A 195 -1.26 -17.11 8.70
C PRO A 195 -0.59 -18.02 7.66
N GLU A 196 -0.61 -19.34 7.90
CA GLU A 196 -0.07 -20.35 6.99
C GLU A 196 -0.89 -20.43 5.69
N ASP A 197 -2.22 -20.36 5.78
CA ASP A 197 -3.11 -20.28 4.61
C ASP A 197 -2.86 -19.00 3.81
N LEU A 198 -2.77 -17.84 4.48
CA LEU A 198 -2.46 -16.56 3.85
C LEU A 198 -1.12 -16.61 3.10
N PHE A 199 -0.09 -17.20 3.72
CA PHE A 199 1.21 -17.38 3.10
C PHE A 199 1.14 -18.33 1.89
N GLY A 200 0.40 -19.43 1.99
CA GLY A 200 0.17 -20.37 0.89
C GLY A 200 -0.52 -19.71 -0.32
N ILE A 201 -1.63 -19.01 -0.06
CA ILE A 201 -2.40 -18.27 -1.08
C ILE A 201 -1.52 -17.20 -1.73
N TYR A 202 -0.78 -16.42 -0.93
CA TYR A 202 0.14 -15.42 -1.46
C TYR A 202 1.17 -16.02 -2.41
N ASN A 203 1.80 -17.14 -2.02
CA ASN A 203 2.79 -17.80 -2.87
C ASN A 203 2.19 -18.29 -4.19
N GLU A 204 0.97 -18.83 -4.17
CA GLU A 204 0.27 -19.24 -5.39
C GLU A 204 -0.01 -18.04 -6.31
N LEU A 205 -0.57 -16.96 -5.77
CA LEU A 205 -0.87 -15.75 -6.55
C LEU A 205 0.42 -15.07 -7.05
N LEU A 206 1.49 -15.06 -6.25
CA LEU A 206 2.80 -14.54 -6.63
C LEU A 206 3.43 -15.38 -7.74
N GLN A 207 3.27 -16.71 -7.73
CA GLN A 207 3.73 -17.57 -8.83
C GLN A 207 3.01 -17.23 -10.13
N LYS A 208 1.67 -17.05 -10.10
CA LYS A 208 0.89 -16.60 -11.28
C LYS A 208 1.35 -15.23 -11.77
N ALA A 209 1.54 -14.28 -10.85
CA ALA A 209 2.05 -12.95 -11.16
C ALA A 209 3.46 -12.99 -11.78
N THR A 210 4.33 -13.85 -11.25
CA THR A 210 5.70 -14.06 -11.76
C THR A 210 5.69 -14.64 -13.16
N ALA A 211 4.82 -15.63 -13.43
CA ALA A 211 4.73 -16.28 -14.74
C ALA A 211 4.40 -15.29 -15.87
N VAL A 212 3.62 -14.25 -15.60
CA VAL A 212 3.26 -13.22 -16.60
C VAL A 212 4.13 -11.97 -16.52
N GLY A 213 4.76 -11.68 -15.38
CA GLY A 213 5.44 -10.42 -15.11
C GLY A 213 6.97 -10.47 -15.08
N ALA A 214 7.57 -11.66 -15.01
CA ALA A 214 9.03 -11.79 -14.94
C ALA A 214 9.72 -11.11 -16.14
N GLY A 215 10.70 -10.26 -15.86
CA GLY A 215 11.46 -9.52 -16.87
C GLY A 215 10.73 -8.34 -17.52
N LEU A 216 9.48 -8.03 -17.15
CA LEU A 216 8.70 -6.95 -17.77
C LEU A 216 8.77 -5.61 -17.05
N SER A 217 9.38 -5.57 -15.86
CA SER A 217 9.55 -4.32 -15.11
C SER A 217 10.67 -3.45 -15.67
N GLU A 218 10.53 -2.14 -15.54
CA GLU A 218 11.46 -1.14 -16.06
C GLU A 218 12.88 -1.36 -15.54
N ASN A 219 13.01 -1.78 -14.29
CA ASN A 219 14.28 -2.05 -13.63
C ASN A 219 14.58 -3.55 -13.45
N ALA A 220 13.97 -4.44 -14.27
CA ALA A 220 14.10 -5.89 -14.11
C ALA A 220 15.56 -6.39 -14.07
N THR A 221 16.45 -5.80 -14.87
CA THR A 221 17.87 -6.18 -14.92
C THR A 221 18.70 -5.65 -13.74
N ARG A 222 18.13 -4.77 -12.91
CA ARG A 222 18.76 -4.16 -11.73
C ARG A 222 18.21 -4.69 -10.42
N LEU A 223 17.29 -5.67 -10.48
CA LEU A 223 16.73 -6.28 -9.28
C LEU A 223 17.85 -6.97 -8.49
N PRO A 224 17.92 -6.74 -7.16
CA PRO A 224 18.86 -7.46 -6.31
C PRO A 224 18.65 -8.98 -6.39
N HIS A 225 19.72 -9.74 -6.17
CA HIS A 225 19.62 -11.20 -6.13
C HIS A 225 18.60 -11.65 -5.06
N GLY A 226 17.68 -12.54 -5.45
CA GLY A 226 16.61 -13.02 -4.56
C GLY A 226 15.45 -12.04 -4.34
N ALA A 227 15.41 -10.91 -5.06
CA ALA A 227 14.23 -10.05 -5.09
C ALA A 227 13.04 -10.76 -5.76
N ALA A 228 11.85 -10.54 -5.22
CA ALA A 228 10.62 -10.89 -5.92
C ALA A 228 10.42 -9.97 -7.13
N ILE A 229 9.60 -10.38 -8.10
CA ILE A 229 9.15 -9.46 -9.14
C ILE A 229 8.45 -8.25 -8.49
N PRO A 230 8.51 -7.05 -9.07
CA PRO A 230 7.72 -5.94 -8.56
C PRO A 230 6.23 -6.27 -8.63
N HIS A 231 5.53 -6.10 -7.51
CA HIS A 231 4.11 -6.43 -7.41
C HIS A 231 3.43 -5.61 -6.30
N ASN A 232 2.12 -5.47 -6.40
CA ASN A 232 1.28 -5.02 -5.30
C ASN A 232 0.54 -6.21 -4.68
N ILE A 233 0.32 -6.12 -3.39
CA ILE A 233 -0.59 -6.99 -2.66
C ILE A 233 -1.65 -6.10 -2.01
N LEU A 234 -2.90 -6.54 -2.08
CA LEU A 234 -3.98 -6.05 -1.23
C LEU A 234 -4.64 -7.24 -0.55
N VAL A 235 -4.94 -7.13 0.74
CA VAL A 235 -5.56 -8.21 1.50
C VAL A 235 -6.50 -7.63 2.54
N THR A 236 -7.66 -8.27 2.66
CA THR A 236 -8.70 -8.00 3.66
C THR A 236 -8.93 -9.26 4.48
N ASN A 237 -9.96 -9.29 5.33
CA ASN A 237 -10.40 -10.53 5.97
C ASN A 237 -11.21 -11.44 5.03
N LYS A 238 -11.48 -11.03 3.79
CA LYS A 238 -12.34 -11.74 2.83
C LYS A 238 -11.61 -12.20 1.57
N TRP A 239 -10.53 -11.53 1.18
CA TRP A 239 -9.85 -11.81 -0.07
C TRP A 239 -8.42 -11.29 -0.10
N MET A 240 -7.64 -11.80 -1.04
CA MET A 240 -6.30 -11.32 -1.39
C MET A 240 -6.20 -11.06 -2.89
N VAL A 241 -5.49 -9.99 -3.26
CA VAL A 241 -5.13 -9.63 -4.64
C VAL A 241 -3.61 -9.49 -4.72
N VAL A 242 -3.00 -10.07 -5.76
CA VAL A 242 -1.61 -9.84 -6.17
C VAL A 242 -1.59 -9.35 -7.61
N LEU A 243 -0.91 -8.23 -7.84
CA LEU A 243 -0.83 -7.56 -9.13
C LEU A 243 0.63 -7.37 -9.53
N PRO A 244 1.12 -7.99 -10.63
CA PRO A 244 2.47 -7.74 -11.13
C PRO A 244 2.61 -6.34 -11.73
N ARG A 245 3.71 -5.66 -11.40
CA ARG A 245 3.96 -4.26 -11.75
C ARG A 245 5.12 -4.12 -12.72
N ARG A 246 4.99 -3.19 -13.67
CA ARG A 246 6.03 -2.85 -14.65
C ARG A 246 6.80 -1.59 -14.28
N ARG A 247 6.11 -0.58 -13.74
CA ARG A 247 6.71 0.68 -13.30
C ARG A 247 5.84 1.34 -12.25
N ALA A 248 6.44 2.21 -11.44
CA ALA A 248 5.74 2.91 -10.36
C ALA A 248 4.82 4.04 -10.86
N ALA A 249 5.24 4.72 -11.94
CA ALA A 249 4.57 5.89 -12.47
C ALA A 249 4.80 6.06 -13.98
N VAL A 250 3.88 6.73 -14.67
CA VAL A 250 4.04 7.14 -16.08
C VAL A 250 4.92 8.38 -16.16
N ASN A 251 4.76 9.30 -15.21
CA ASN A 251 5.57 10.50 -15.04
C ASN A 251 5.55 10.94 -13.56
N LYS A 252 6.08 12.11 -13.24
CA LYS A 252 6.17 12.62 -11.86
C LYS A 252 4.82 12.85 -11.17
N GLU A 253 3.75 13.07 -11.93
CA GLU A 253 2.43 13.47 -11.44
C GLU A 253 1.39 12.34 -11.59
N ALA A 254 1.74 11.23 -12.24
CA ALA A 254 0.87 10.09 -12.50
C ALA A 254 1.52 8.77 -12.08
N GLY A 255 1.55 8.53 -10.75
CA GLY A 255 2.02 7.29 -10.14
C GLY A 255 0.91 6.56 -9.39
N ALA A 256 1.09 5.26 -9.17
CA ALA A 256 0.17 4.46 -8.37
C ALA A 256 0.93 3.47 -7.47
N ASN A 257 0.51 3.40 -6.22
CA ASN A 257 0.80 2.29 -5.32
C ASN A 257 -0.31 1.22 -5.45
N ALA A 258 -0.35 0.25 -4.54
CA ALA A 258 -1.38 -0.79 -4.51
C ALA A 258 -2.82 -0.24 -4.53
N LEU A 259 -3.13 0.79 -3.73
CA LEU A 259 -4.47 1.40 -3.72
C LEU A 259 -4.77 2.14 -5.03
N GLY A 260 -3.77 2.85 -5.59
CA GLY A 260 -3.95 3.53 -6.87
C GLY A 260 -4.24 2.55 -8.02
N MET A 261 -3.66 1.35 -7.98
CA MET A 261 -3.96 0.30 -8.96
C MET A 261 -5.40 -0.23 -8.87
N ILE A 262 -6.08 -0.06 -7.73
CA ILE A 262 -7.51 -0.38 -7.56
C ILE A 262 -8.42 0.85 -7.58
N GLY A 263 -7.94 1.96 -8.14
CA GLY A 263 -8.73 3.16 -8.41
C GLY A 263 -8.77 4.19 -7.28
N VAL A 264 -8.02 3.99 -6.18
CA VAL A 264 -8.02 4.92 -5.03
C VAL A 264 -6.68 5.65 -4.96
N ILE A 265 -6.66 6.91 -5.37
CA ILE A 265 -5.44 7.69 -5.60
C ILE A 265 -5.45 8.91 -4.68
N ALA A 266 -4.50 8.99 -3.74
CA ALA A 266 -4.34 10.17 -2.90
C ALA A 266 -3.32 11.15 -3.51
N VAL A 267 -3.68 12.43 -3.55
CA VAL A 267 -2.93 13.51 -4.23
C VAL A 267 -2.88 14.77 -3.37
N ALA A 268 -1.86 15.59 -3.60
CA ALA A 268 -1.62 16.82 -2.84
C ALA A 268 -2.35 18.03 -3.45
N THR A 269 -2.61 18.01 -4.76
CA THR A 269 -3.12 19.18 -5.49
C THR A 269 -4.14 18.80 -6.56
N GLN A 270 -5.07 19.72 -6.86
CA GLN A 270 -6.01 19.57 -7.98
C GLN A 270 -5.29 19.36 -9.32
N LYS A 271 -4.13 20.01 -9.49
CA LYS A 271 -3.32 19.87 -10.70
C LYS A 271 -2.86 18.43 -10.94
N GLU A 272 -2.52 17.67 -9.89
CA GLU A 272 -2.17 16.25 -10.01
C GLU A 272 -3.37 15.42 -10.52
N ILE A 273 -4.58 15.74 -10.06
CA ILE A 273 -5.83 15.12 -10.55
C ILE A 273 -6.02 15.42 -12.02
N ASP A 274 -5.98 16.69 -12.39
CA ASP A 274 -6.21 17.14 -13.76
C ASP A 274 -5.20 16.50 -14.72
N ASN A 275 -3.94 16.40 -14.31
CA ASN A 275 -2.90 15.72 -15.09
C ASN A 275 -3.16 14.22 -15.24
N CYS A 276 -3.59 13.54 -14.17
CA CYS A 276 -3.94 12.12 -14.23
C CYS A 276 -5.14 11.89 -15.18
N ILE A 277 -6.17 12.74 -15.10
CA ILE A 277 -7.34 12.72 -15.99
C ILE A 277 -6.91 12.96 -17.44
N ASN A 278 -6.06 13.94 -17.71
CA ASN A 278 -5.59 14.27 -19.06
C ASN A 278 -4.79 13.13 -19.72
N ILE A 279 -4.08 12.31 -18.93
CA ILE A 279 -3.37 11.13 -19.44
C ILE A 279 -4.35 9.99 -19.79
N GLY A 280 -5.50 9.96 -19.14
CA GLY A 280 -6.42 8.82 -19.11
C GLY A 280 -6.00 7.84 -18.01
N PRO A 281 -6.63 7.86 -16.83
CA PRO A 281 -6.17 7.08 -15.68
C PRO A 281 -6.24 5.57 -15.95
N SER A 282 -7.20 5.05 -16.72
CA SER A 282 -7.20 3.65 -17.12
C SER A 282 -5.98 3.31 -17.99
N LYS A 283 -5.67 4.15 -18.97
CA LYS A 283 -4.47 3.98 -19.81
C LYS A 283 -3.21 4.01 -18.95
N ALA A 284 -3.12 4.95 -18.02
CA ALA A 284 -1.99 5.05 -17.10
C ALA A 284 -1.81 3.74 -16.32
N LEU A 285 -2.86 3.21 -15.68
CA LEU A 285 -2.77 1.95 -14.95
C LEU A 285 -2.37 0.76 -15.84
N GLY A 286 -2.80 0.74 -17.11
CA GLY A 286 -2.35 -0.24 -18.10
C GLY A 286 -0.85 -0.20 -18.40
N GLU A 287 -0.22 0.97 -18.30
CA GLU A 287 1.24 1.12 -18.40
C GLU A 287 1.98 0.70 -17.12
N LEU A 288 1.35 0.90 -15.95
CA LEU A 288 1.92 0.57 -14.64
C LEU A 288 1.87 -0.93 -14.32
N GLY A 289 0.83 -1.62 -14.75
CA GLY A 289 0.64 -3.06 -14.58
C GLY A 289 1.14 -3.88 -15.77
N VAL A 290 1.20 -5.21 -15.62
CA VAL A 290 1.40 -6.12 -16.76
C VAL A 290 0.11 -6.18 -17.58
N PRO A 291 0.11 -5.92 -18.90
CA PRO A 291 -1.13 -5.91 -19.68
C PRO A 291 -1.76 -7.31 -19.76
N LYS A 292 -3.11 -7.37 -19.84
CA LYS A 292 -3.79 -8.60 -20.26
C LYS A 292 -3.34 -8.89 -21.70
N LYS A 293 -2.83 -10.10 -21.99
CA LYS A 293 -2.53 -10.48 -23.39
C LYS A 293 -3.84 -10.33 -24.17
N ALA A 294 -3.80 -9.62 -25.31
CA ALA A 294 -4.94 -9.63 -26.22
C ALA A 294 -5.27 -11.09 -26.52
N LEU A 295 -6.53 -11.48 -26.37
CA LEU A 295 -7.01 -12.74 -26.92
C LEU A 295 -6.75 -12.65 -28.42
N THR A 296 -5.68 -13.29 -28.90
CA THR A 296 -5.54 -13.61 -30.32
C THR A 296 -6.72 -14.51 -30.63
N THR A 297 -7.74 -13.92 -31.25
CA THR A 297 -8.90 -14.62 -31.79
C THR A 297 -8.49 -15.40 -33.03
#